data_AF-A0A958R8Q7-F1
#
_entry.id   AF-A0A958R8Q7-F1
#
_cell.length_a   1.000
_cell.length_b   1.000
_cell.length_c   1.000
_cell.angle_alpha   90.00
_cell.angle_beta   90.00
_cell.angle_gamma   90.00
#
_symmetry.space_group_name_H-M   'P 1'
#
loop_
_entity.id
_entity.type
_entity.pdbx_description
1 polymer ?
#
loop_
_entity_poly.entity_id
_entity_poly.type
_entity_poly.pdbx_seq_one_letter_code
_entity_poly.pdbx_strand_id
1 'polypeptide(L)'
;MQIKGTVSYDFEILANVEAIFLDAKSMEFNKVLLDGKEMKFDYDGNKIILKKKFKKGKEHSLYLEYDSNPKQTVYFMNWHIPDSLLKRMNGNHGTKVYDALLKSMSTKVLRLMNHGNGQIWTQGQGKYTSHWLPSLDDMTDKVEFDLSLVFRNDYTVISNGKLIDKEERIGEAKWKFDMQQPMSSYLVGFAIGNFDKQVLKSTSGVPIELYFKPKDSSKVEPTYRYTQHIFDFLEKEIGVPYPWQNYKQVP
;
A
#
# COMPACT_ATOMS: atom_id res chain seq x y z
N MET A 1 0.39 -16.95 0.89
CA MET A 1 0.08 -16.16 2.09
C MET A 1 -1.08 -15.24 1.75
N GLN A 2 -1.99 -15.04 2.71
CA GLN A 2 -3.23 -14.32 2.48
C GLN A 2 -3.17 -12.91 3.07
N ILE A 3 -3.73 -11.96 2.33
CA ILE A 3 -4.06 -10.62 2.78
C ILE A 3 -5.58 -10.54 2.87
N LYS A 4 -6.08 -10.11 4.03
CA LYS A 4 -7.47 -9.69 4.19
C LYS A 4 -7.48 -8.18 4.36
N GLY A 5 -8.27 -7.50 3.55
CA GLY A 5 -8.25 -6.06 3.43
C GLY A 5 -9.66 -5.46 3.40
N THR A 6 -9.76 -4.23 3.88
CA THR A 6 -10.85 -3.34 3.46
C THR A 6 -10.27 -2.06 2.90
N VAL A 7 -10.93 -1.52 1.88
CA VAL A 7 -10.54 -0.26 1.23
C VAL A 7 -11.76 0.60 1.01
N SER A 8 -11.63 1.90 1.29
CA SER A 8 -12.64 2.91 1.01
C SER A 8 -12.06 3.94 0.06
N TYR A 9 -12.83 4.30 -0.96
CA TYR A 9 -12.50 5.29 -1.96
C TYR A 9 -13.60 6.34 -2.03
N ASP A 10 -13.22 7.60 -1.86
CA ASP A 10 -14.09 8.72 -2.21
C ASP A 10 -13.64 9.28 -3.56
N PHE A 11 -14.59 9.51 -4.46
CA PHE A 11 -14.29 9.88 -5.84
C PHE A 11 -15.37 10.75 -6.45
N GLU A 12 -14.99 11.54 -7.45
CA GLU A 12 -15.91 12.33 -8.28
C GLU A 12 -15.95 11.78 -9.70
N ILE A 13 -17.15 11.71 -10.25
CA ILE A 13 -17.39 11.30 -11.62
C ILE A 13 -17.08 12.46 -12.57
N LEU A 14 -16.06 12.31 -13.42
CA LEU A 14 -15.63 13.37 -14.35
C LEU A 14 -16.45 13.45 -15.64
N ALA A 15 -17.16 12.38 -16.00
CA ALA A 15 -18.02 12.29 -17.17
C ALA A 15 -19.20 11.35 -16.92
N ASN A 16 -20.31 11.53 -17.62
CA ASN A 16 -21.43 10.59 -17.54
C ASN A 16 -20.98 9.21 -18.04
N VAL A 17 -21.08 8.18 -17.19
CA VAL A 17 -20.64 6.82 -17.51
C VAL A 17 -21.64 5.79 -16.98
N GLU A 18 -21.66 4.63 -17.60
CA GLU A 18 -22.55 3.52 -17.20
C GLU A 18 -21.88 2.53 -16.25
N ALA A 19 -20.57 2.65 -16.07
CA ALA A 19 -19.79 1.85 -15.14
C ALA A 19 -18.50 2.56 -14.73
N ILE A 20 -17.96 2.14 -13.59
CA ILE A 20 -16.59 2.42 -13.14
C ILE A 20 -15.90 1.09 -12.82
N PHE A 21 -14.58 1.08 -12.70
CA PHE A 21 -13.84 -0.12 -12.31
C PHE A 21 -12.63 0.20 -11.43
N LEU A 22 -12.08 -0.83 -10.80
CA LEU A 22 -10.74 -0.85 -10.21
C LEU A 22 -9.99 -2.10 -10.70
N ASP A 23 -8.68 -2.00 -10.89
CA ASP A 23 -7.84 -3.17 -11.11
C ASP A 23 -7.74 -3.97 -9.80
N ALA A 24 -7.97 -5.28 -9.90
CA ALA A 24 -8.00 -6.20 -8.78
C ALA A 24 -7.65 -7.61 -9.28
N LYS A 25 -6.41 -8.04 -9.08
CA LYS A 25 -5.87 -9.27 -9.66
C LYS A 25 -6.03 -10.43 -8.69
N SER A 26 -6.83 -11.42 -9.08
CA SER A 26 -7.01 -12.68 -8.32
C SER A 26 -7.45 -12.46 -6.85
N MET A 27 -8.35 -11.50 -6.65
CA MET A 27 -9.00 -11.19 -5.37
C MET A 27 -10.37 -11.88 -5.27
N GLU A 28 -10.84 -12.03 -4.04
CA GLU A 28 -12.19 -12.44 -3.68
C GLU A 28 -12.86 -11.30 -2.90
N PHE A 29 -14.04 -10.86 -3.33
CA PHE A 29 -14.76 -9.75 -2.70
C PHE A 29 -15.86 -10.28 -1.78
N ASN A 30 -15.72 -10.01 -0.49
CA ASN A 30 -16.67 -10.42 0.55
C ASN A 30 -17.82 -9.41 0.68
N LYS A 31 -17.54 -8.11 0.44
CA LYS A 31 -18.51 -7.03 0.56
C LYS A 31 -18.18 -5.86 -0.37
N VAL A 32 -19.20 -5.32 -1.03
CA VAL A 32 -19.07 -4.17 -1.93
C VAL A 32 -20.21 -3.21 -1.64
N LEU A 33 -19.89 -2.02 -1.13
CA LEU A 33 -20.85 -0.97 -0.83
C LEU A 33 -20.55 0.28 -1.67
N LEU A 34 -21.58 0.85 -2.28
CA LEU A 34 -21.52 2.17 -2.89
C LEU A 34 -22.50 3.08 -2.16
N ASP A 35 -21.99 4.20 -1.66
CA ASP A 35 -22.74 5.15 -0.84
C ASP A 35 -23.39 4.46 0.38
N GLY A 36 -22.67 3.50 0.98
CA GLY A 36 -23.11 2.72 2.14
C GLY A 36 -24.13 1.60 1.83
N LYS A 37 -24.51 1.40 0.56
CA LYS A 37 -25.48 0.37 0.15
C LYS A 37 -24.81 -0.75 -0.61
N GLU A 38 -25.17 -2.00 -0.29
CA GLU A 38 -24.70 -3.15 -1.05
C GLU A 38 -25.09 -3.05 -2.51
N MET A 39 -24.14 -3.37 -3.39
CA MET A 39 -24.37 -3.33 -4.83
C MET A 39 -23.80 -4.56 -5.52
N LYS A 40 -24.47 -4.97 -6.60
CA LYS A 40 -23.96 -6.00 -7.50
C LYS A 40 -22.77 -5.45 -8.29
N PHE A 41 -21.83 -6.33 -8.59
CA PHE A 41 -20.63 -6.03 -9.35
C PHE A 41 -20.33 -7.18 -10.33
N ASP A 42 -19.62 -6.85 -11.40
CA ASP A 42 -18.99 -7.85 -12.26
C ASP A 42 -17.51 -7.96 -11.90
N TYR A 43 -16.96 -9.16 -12.00
CA TYR A 43 -15.55 -9.41 -11.74
C TYR A 43 -15.02 -10.48 -12.67
N ASP A 44 -13.96 -10.16 -13.42
CA ASP A 44 -13.36 -11.03 -14.44
C ASP A 44 -12.04 -11.68 -14.00
N GLY A 45 -11.69 -11.56 -12.71
CA GLY A 45 -10.39 -11.99 -12.17
C GLY A 45 -9.28 -10.94 -12.26
N ASN A 46 -9.52 -9.85 -12.99
CA ASN A 46 -8.58 -8.76 -13.24
C ASN A 46 -9.07 -7.39 -12.79
N LYS A 47 -10.38 -7.14 -12.91
CA LYS A 47 -11.04 -5.87 -12.62
C LYS A 47 -12.37 -6.12 -11.95
N ILE A 48 -12.66 -5.36 -10.91
CA ILE A 48 -14.01 -5.24 -10.36
C ILE A 48 -14.72 -4.09 -11.07
N ILE A 49 -15.91 -4.34 -11.62
CA ILE A 49 -16.67 -3.39 -12.42
C ILE A 49 -18.03 -3.14 -11.75
N LEU A 50 -18.34 -1.88 -11.53
CA LEU A 50 -19.55 -1.41 -10.85
C LEU A 50 -20.45 -0.74 -11.90
N LYS A 51 -21.54 -1.41 -12.28
CA LYS A 51 -22.48 -0.92 -13.32
C LYS A 51 -23.61 -0.10 -12.70
N LYS A 52 -23.63 1.19 -12.99
CA LYS A 52 -24.65 2.18 -12.57
C LYS A 52 -24.55 3.40 -13.48
N LYS A 53 -25.66 4.10 -13.70
CA LYS A 53 -25.63 5.40 -14.39
C LYS A 53 -25.00 6.46 -13.48
N PHE A 54 -23.69 6.62 -13.58
CA PHE A 54 -22.93 7.66 -12.89
C PHE A 54 -23.02 8.98 -13.66
N LYS A 55 -23.27 10.07 -12.94
CA LYS A 55 -23.44 11.40 -13.53
C LYS A 55 -22.23 12.28 -13.23
N LYS A 56 -21.78 13.04 -14.22
CA LYS A 56 -20.69 14.02 -14.08
C LYS A 56 -20.94 14.95 -12.89
N GLY A 57 -19.89 15.22 -12.12
CA GLY A 57 -19.90 16.08 -10.94
C GLY A 57 -20.54 15.47 -9.70
N LYS A 58 -20.92 14.18 -9.73
CA LYS A 58 -21.39 13.47 -8.54
C LYS A 58 -20.24 12.80 -7.82
N GLU A 59 -20.28 12.94 -6.50
CA GLU A 59 -19.35 12.27 -5.60
C GLU A 59 -19.97 10.98 -5.06
N HIS A 60 -19.11 10.01 -4.82
CA HIS A 60 -19.48 8.68 -4.35
C HIS A 60 -18.42 8.14 -3.39
N SER A 61 -18.85 7.22 -2.53
CA SER A 61 -17.95 6.47 -1.64
C SER A 61 -18.09 4.98 -1.92
N LEU A 62 -16.99 4.34 -2.29
CA LEU A 62 -16.91 2.90 -2.54
C LEU A 62 -16.15 2.22 -1.41
N TYR A 63 -16.79 1.28 -0.73
CA TYR A 63 -16.17 0.39 0.24
C TYR A 63 -16.09 -1.03 -0.30
N LEU A 64 -14.91 -1.64 -0.20
CA LEU A 64 -14.66 -3.04 -0.55
C LEU A 64 -14.07 -3.77 0.64
N GLU A 65 -14.56 -4.97 0.90
CA GLU A 65 -13.93 -5.97 1.77
C GLU A 65 -13.50 -7.14 0.90
N TYR A 66 -12.24 -7.54 0.99
CA TYR A 66 -11.66 -8.50 0.07
C TYR A 66 -10.57 -9.37 0.72
N ASP A 67 -10.41 -10.56 0.16
CA ASP A 67 -9.30 -11.46 0.42
C ASP A 67 -8.42 -11.53 -0.85
N SER A 68 -7.10 -11.56 -0.67
CA SER A 68 -6.14 -11.72 -1.77
C SER A 68 -5.01 -12.66 -1.38
N ASN A 69 -4.48 -13.38 -2.37
CA ASN A 69 -3.32 -14.25 -2.22
C ASN A 69 -2.26 -13.79 -3.24
N PRO A 70 -1.56 -12.67 -2.98
CA PRO A 70 -0.64 -12.08 -3.94
C PRO A 70 0.45 -13.09 -4.32
N LYS A 71 0.64 -13.27 -5.63
CA LYS A 71 1.73 -14.09 -6.20
C LYS A 71 2.94 -13.28 -6.63
N GLN A 72 2.76 -11.97 -6.74
CA GLN A 72 3.79 -10.99 -7.03
C GLN A 72 3.51 -9.72 -6.24
N THR A 73 4.46 -8.78 -6.26
CA THR A 73 4.39 -7.48 -5.56
C THR A 73 4.46 -7.58 -4.04
N VAL A 74 4.05 -8.69 -3.41
CA VAL A 74 4.24 -8.93 -1.98
C VAL A 74 5.16 -10.12 -1.78
N TYR A 75 6.35 -9.87 -1.24
CA TYR A 75 7.41 -10.84 -1.04
C TYR A 75 7.49 -11.23 0.43
N PHE A 76 7.38 -12.52 0.69
CA PHE A 76 7.51 -13.09 2.01
C PHE A 76 8.88 -13.76 2.12
N MET A 77 9.88 -13.03 2.59
CA MET A 77 11.26 -13.51 2.73
C MET A 77 11.49 -14.25 4.04
N ASN A 78 12.18 -15.39 3.99
CA ASN A 78 12.53 -16.20 5.17
C ASN A 78 11.32 -16.64 6.01
N TRP A 79 10.14 -16.73 5.39
CA TRP A 79 9.00 -17.43 5.94
C TRP A 79 9.09 -18.88 5.46
N HIS A 80 9.16 -19.84 6.38
CA HIS A 80 9.17 -21.25 5.99
C HIS A 80 7.82 -21.60 5.37
N ILE A 81 7.81 -21.78 4.05
CA ILE A 81 6.66 -22.25 3.28
C ILE A 81 6.95 -23.73 2.95
N PRO A 82 6.18 -24.70 3.45
CA PRO A 82 6.35 -26.09 3.06
C PRO A 82 6.28 -26.26 1.54
N ASP A 83 7.20 -27.03 0.96
CA ASP A 83 7.39 -27.21 -0.50
C ASP A 83 6.12 -27.64 -1.26
N SER A 84 5.13 -28.20 -0.57
CA SER A 84 3.87 -28.70 -1.14
C SER A 84 2.96 -27.61 -1.73
N LEU A 85 3.17 -26.33 -1.41
CA LEU A 85 2.28 -25.22 -1.83
C LEU A 85 2.72 -24.48 -3.12
N LEU A 86 3.92 -24.74 -3.64
CA LEU A 86 4.53 -23.93 -4.73
C LEU A 86 4.15 -24.36 -6.16
N LYS A 87 3.35 -25.42 -6.35
CA LYS A 87 3.20 -26.11 -7.66
C LYS A 87 1.94 -25.81 -8.48
N ARG A 88 1.20 -24.71 -8.26
CA ARG A 88 0.06 -24.39 -9.14
C ARG A 88 0.06 -22.91 -9.55
N MET A 89 -0.05 -22.70 -10.87
CA MET A 89 -0.82 -21.66 -11.59
C MET A 89 0.00 -20.77 -12.53
N ASN A 90 -0.20 -20.97 -13.84
CA ASN A 90 0.08 -20.01 -14.91
C ASN A 90 -1.18 -19.86 -15.78
N GLY A 91 -1.47 -18.64 -16.25
CA GLY A 91 -2.47 -18.37 -17.28
C GLY A 91 -2.73 -16.87 -17.51
N ASN A 92 -2.39 -16.40 -18.72
CA ASN A 92 -2.61 -15.04 -19.24
C ASN A 92 -4.09 -14.76 -19.60
N HIS A 93 -4.49 -13.48 -19.70
CA HIS A 93 -5.09 -12.78 -20.86
C HIS A 93 -5.67 -11.40 -20.44
N GLY A 94 -5.69 -10.42 -21.35
CA GLY A 94 -6.13 -9.04 -21.07
C GLY A 94 -7.32 -8.55 -21.91
N THR A 95 -7.95 -7.43 -21.49
CA THR A 95 -8.75 -6.48 -22.32
C THR A 95 -8.98 -5.15 -21.54
N LYS A 96 -9.25 -4.02 -22.23
CA LYS A 96 -9.24 -2.62 -21.72
C LYS A 96 -10.63 -2.04 -21.32
N VAL A 97 -10.66 -1.13 -20.32
CA VAL A 97 -11.79 -0.26 -19.89
C VAL A 97 -11.18 1.05 -19.30
N TYR A 98 -11.86 2.21 -19.39
CA TYR A 98 -11.38 3.60 -19.09
C TYR A 98 -11.79 4.19 -17.71
N ASP A 99 -10.94 5.08 -17.17
CA ASP A 99 -10.76 5.43 -15.74
C ASP A 99 -11.80 6.37 -15.09
N ALA A 100 -11.85 6.32 -13.74
CA ALA A 100 -12.50 7.28 -12.84
C ALA A 100 -11.45 7.91 -11.91
N LEU A 101 -11.60 9.18 -11.50
CA LEU A 101 -10.59 9.89 -10.70
C LEU A 101 -10.87 9.75 -9.20
N LEU A 102 -9.95 9.10 -8.48
CA LEU A 102 -10.04 8.86 -7.04
C LEU A 102 -9.56 10.10 -6.27
N LYS A 103 -10.36 10.61 -5.32
CA LYS A 103 -10.04 11.83 -4.55
C LYS A 103 -9.30 11.51 -3.25
N SER A 104 -9.67 10.44 -2.57
CA SER A 104 -9.01 9.98 -1.34
C SER A 104 -9.25 8.50 -1.11
N MET A 105 -8.27 7.79 -0.57
CA MET A 105 -8.39 6.40 -0.17
C MET A 105 -8.00 6.23 1.30
N SER A 106 -8.93 5.68 2.09
CA SER A 106 -8.63 5.16 3.43
C SER A 106 -8.69 3.63 3.37
N THR A 107 -7.55 2.95 3.50
CA THR A 107 -7.58 1.50 3.75
C THR A 107 -7.83 1.24 5.23
N LYS A 108 -8.82 0.39 5.52
CA LYS A 108 -9.05 -0.12 6.87
C LYS A 108 -8.65 -1.59 6.91
N VAL A 109 -7.52 -1.83 7.56
CA VAL A 109 -7.11 -3.14 8.08
C VAL A 109 -6.65 -4.14 7.02
N LEU A 110 -5.33 -4.16 6.80
CA LEU A 110 -4.63 -5.33 6.30
C LEU A 110 -4.33 -6.26 7.49
N ARG A 111 -4.94 -7.44 7.58
CA ARG A 111 -4.56 -8.45 8.58
C ARG A 111 -3.72 -9.54 7.94
N LEU A 112 -2.45 -9.61 8.32
CA LEU A 112 -1.52 -10.65 7.88
C LEU A 112 -1.35 -11.67 9.02
N MET A 113 -1.80 -12.91 8.83
CA MET A 113 -1.67 -13.97 9.85
C MET A 113 -0.46 -14.87 9.53
N ASN A 114 0.60 -14.88 10.37
CA ASN A 114 1.56 -16.00 10.37
C ASN A 114 2.56 -16.08 11.56
N HIS A 115 3.06 -17.30 11.81
CA HIS A 115 4.11 -17.66 12.77
C HIS A 115 5.46 -17.94 12.05
N GLY A 116 6.37 -16.97 12.10
CA GLY A 116 7.75 -17.05 11.58
C GLY A 116 8.57 -15.83 12.00
N ASN A 117 9.86 -15.78 11.62
CA ASN A 117 10.82 -14.68 11.85
C ASN A 117 11.24 -13.99 10.52
N GLY A 118 10.35 -14.00 9.53
CA GLY A 118 10.63 -13.53 8.17
C GLY A 118 10.48 -12.03 7.99
N GLN A 119 10.51 -11.57 6.75
CA GLN A 119 10.17 -10.19 6.39
C GLN A 119 9.10 -10.17 5.30
N ILE A 120 8.29 -9.13 5.26
CA ILE A 120 7.29 -8.92 4.22
C ILE A 120 7.58 -7.59 3.56
N TRP A 121 7.67 -7.60 2.24
CA TRP A 121 8.01 -6.43 1.44
C TRP A 121 7.04 -6.26 0.30
N THR A 122 6.79 -5.02 -0.06
CA THR A 122 6.03 -4.70 -1.27
C THR A 122 6.92 -4.05 -2.32
N GLN A 123 6.67 -4.36 -3.60
CA GLN A 123 7.32 -3.71 -4.74
C GLN A 123 6.29 -3.54 -5.87
N GLY A 124 5.64 -2.37 -5.90
CA GLY A 124 4.53 -2.07 -6.82
C GLY A 124 4.93 -1.50 -8.17
N GLN A 125 6.22 -1.12 -8.35
CA GLN A 125 6.71 -0.46 -9.57
C GLN A 125 6.46 -1.34 -10.81
N GLY A 126 5.87 -0.74 -11.84
CA GLY A 126 5.48 -1.43 -13.09
C GLY A 126 3.97 -1.64 -13.28
N LYS A 127 3.13 -1.16 -12.33
CA LYS A 127 1.65 -1.28 -12.29
C LYS A 127 1.16 -2.62 -11.75
N TYR A 128 1.59 -2.96 -10.52
CA TYR A 128 1.25 -4.25 -9.92
C TYR A 128 0.58 -4.15 -8.54
N THR A 129 0.25 -2.94 -8.07
CA THR A 129 -0.40 -2.75 -6.75
C THR A 129 -1.73 -3.48 -6.65
N SER A 130 -2.46 -3.60 -7.77
CA SER A 130 -3.69 -4.40 -7.89
C SER A 130 -3.57 -5.90 -7.56
N HIS A 131 -2.37 -6.44 -7.30
CA HIS A 131 -2.18 -7.82 -6.82
C HIS A 131 -2.48 -8.00 -5.34
N TRP A 132 -2.56 -6.92 -4.57
CA TRP A 132 -2.84 -6.97 -3.14
C TRP A 132 -3.77 -5.85 -2.63
N LEU A 133 -3.95 -4.79 -3.43
CA LEU A 133 -4.84 -3.66 -3.13
C LEU A 133 -5.68 -3.30 -4.36
N PRO A 134 -7.02 -3.49 -4.36
CA PRO A 134 -7.87 -3.06 -5.46
C PRO A 134 -7.63 -1.58 -5.71
N SER A 135 -7.10 -1.20 -6.88
CA SER A 135 -6.63 0.16 -7.18
C SER A 135 -6.59 0.42 -8.68
N LEU A 136 -6.42 1.68 -9.09
CA LEU A 136 -6.18 2.00 -10.48
C LEU A 136 -4.69 1.84 -10.77
N ASP A 137 -4.36 0.94 -11.68
CA ASP A 137 -3.00 0.70 -12.14
C ASP A 137 -2.60 1.74 -13.22
N ASP A 138 -2.82 3.02 -12.92
CA ASP A 138 -2.42 4.16 -13.74
C ASP A 138 -1.40 5.05 -13.02
N MET A 139 -0.35 5.46 -13.74
CA MET A 139 0.72 6.29 -13.19
C MET A 139 0.35 7.78 -13.16
N THR A 140 -0.69 8.17 -13.90
CA THR A 140 -1.18 9.55 -13.95
C THR A 140 -2.23 9.81 -12.88
N ASP A 141 -2.91 8.77 -12.41
CA ASP A 141 -3.82 8.88 -11.28
C ASP A 141 -3.04 9.00 -9.97
N LYS A 142 -3.51 9.89 -9.11
CA LYS A 142 -2.87 10.17 -7.82
C LYS A 142 -3.94 10.31 -6.76
N VAL A 143 -3.72 9.60 -5.67
CA VAL A 143 -4.65 9.53 -4.55
C VAL A 143 -3.87 9.68 -3.26
N GLU A 144 -4.50 10.26 -2.25
CA GLU A 144 -4.03 10.18 -0.88
C GLU A 144 -4.28 8.76 -0.33
N PHE A 145 -3.25 8.13 0.23
CA PHE A 145 -3.33 6.76 0.73
C PHE A 145 -3.05 6.68 2.22
N ASP A 146 -4.11 6.53 3.00
CA ASP A 146 -4.00 6.18 4.41
C ASP A 146 -3.97 4.65 4.58
N LEU A 147 -2.97 4.18 5.32
CA LEU A 147 -2.69 2.76 5.49
C LEU A 147 -2.81 2.32 6.94
N SER A 148 -3.71 1.36 7.18
CA SER A 148 -3.83 0.68 8.48
C SER A 148 -3.42 -0.79 8.35
N LEU A 149 -2.33 -1.16 9.02
CA LEU A 149 -1.81 -2.53 9.00
C LEU A 149 -1.89 -3.17 10.38
N VAL A 150 -2.38 -4.40 10.44
CA VAL A 150 -2.42 -5.23 11.65
C VAL A 150 -1.43 -6.37 11.53
N PHE A 151 -0.48 -6.42 12.45
CA PHE A 151 0.54 -7.47 12.48
C PHE A 151 0.97 -7.79 13.91
N ARG A 152 1.74 -8.87 14.07
CA ARG A 152 2.22 -9.28 15.39
C ARG A 152 3.05 -8.20 16.08
N ASN A 153 2.98 -8.15 17.41
CA ASN A 153 3.62 -7.10 18.23
C ASN A 153 5.17 -7.13 18.19
N ASP A 154 5.76 -8.28 17.89
CA ASP A 154 7.20 -8.48 17.82
C ASP A 154 7.85 -7.99 16.52
N TYR A 155 7.09 -7.25 15.70
CA TYR A 155 7.50 -6.74 14.41
C TYR A 155 7.32 -5.23 14.30
N THR A 156 8.22 -4.62 13.52
CA THR A 156 8.11 -3.24 13.07
C THR A 156 7.39 -3.21 11.73
N VAL A 157 6.35 -2.38 11.63
CA VAL A 157 5.64 -2.09 10.39
C VAL A 157 6.06 -0.71 9.89
N ILE A 158 6.38 -0.63 8.59
CA ILE A 158 6.84 0.57 7.92
C ILE A 158 5.97 0.74 6.68
N SER A 159 5.48 1.94 6.42
CA SER A 159 4.67 2.26 5.24
C SER A 159 4.83 3.73 4.85
N ASN A 160 4.18 4.15 3.75
CA ASN A 160 4.13 5.54 3.31
C ASN A 160 3.52 6.44 4.40
N GLY A 161 3.78 7.74 4.35
CA GLY A 161 3.20 8.70 5.28
C GLY A 161 3.76 8.62 6.71
N LYS A 162 3.18 9.38 7.63
CA LYS A 162 3.57 9.43 9.04
C LYS A 162 2.80 8.40 9.85
N LEU A 163 3.49 7.67 10.74
CA LEU A 163 2.82 6.86 11.75
C LEU A 163 2.12 7.80 12.74
N ILE A 164 0.79 7.80 12.75
CA ILE A 164 -0.02 8.67 13.62
C ILE A 164 -0.57 7.94 14.83
N ASP A 165 -0.66 6.61 14.77
CA ASP A 165 -1.20 5.80 15.87
C ASP A 165 -0.71 4.35 15.80
N LYS A 166 -0.53 3.73 16.97
CA LYS A 166 -0.20 2.31 17.14
C LYS A 166 -1.05 1.77 18.30
N GLU A 167 -2.11 1.05 17.96
CA GLU A 167 -2.97 0.38 18.95
C GLU A 167 -2.43 -1.03 19.22
N GLU A 168 -1.85 -1.25 20.39
CA GLU A 168 -1.42 -2.59 20.81
C GLU A 168 -2.61 -3.40 21.36
N ARG A 169 -2.66 -4.68 20.98
CA ARG A 169 -3.62 -5.68 21.46
C ARG A 169 -2.86 -6.94 21.85
N ILE A 170 -3.56 -7.91 22.45
CA ILE A 170 -2.94 -9.18 22.82
C ILE A 170 -2.49 -9.92 21.54
N GLY A 171 -1.18 -10.00 21.33
CA GLY A 171 -0.54 -10.73 20.23
C GLY A 171 -0.35 -9.94 18.92
N GLU A 172 -1.04 -8.83 18.71
CA GLU A 172 -0.97 -8.01 17.49
C GLU A 172 -1.12 -6.51 17.78
N ALA A 173 -0.61 -5.67 16.88
CA ALA A 173 -0.72 -4.22 16.90
C ALA A 173 -1.29 -3.73 15.58
N LYS A 174 -2.14 -2.69 15.65
CA LYS A 174 -2.63 -1.94 14.50
C LYS A 174 -1.83 -0.65 14.35
N TRP A 175 -1.12 -0.52 13.25
CA TRP A 175 -0.33 0.66 12.88
C TRP A 175 -1.12 1.49 11.87
N LYS A 176 -1.30 2.80 12.13
CA LYS A 176 -2.01 3.72 11.23
C LYS A 176 -1.06 4.77 10.67
N PHE A 177 -0.96 4.81 9.36
CA PHE A 177 -0.14 5.76 8.62
C PHE A 177 -1.03 6.74 7.85
N ASP A 178 -0.68 8.01 7.97
CA ASP A 178 -1.34 9.17 7.35
C ASP A 178 -0.41 9.75 6.28
N MET A 179 -0.90 9.84 5.05
CA MET A 179 -0.14 10.41 3.94
C MET A 179 -0.79 11.73 3.54
N GLN A 180 -0.08 12.85 3.57
CA GLN A 180 -0.69 14.17 3.28
C GLN A 180 -0.73 14.58 1.81
N GLN A 181 -0.05 13.83 0.95
CA GLN A 181 0.16 14.23 -0.44
C GLN A 181 -0.24 13.09 -1.36
N PRO A 182 -0.92 13.39 -2.48
CA PRO A 182 -1.40 12.36 -3.38
C PRO A 182 -0.21 11.75 -4.14
N MET A 183 -0.19 10.42 -4.20
CA MET A 183 0.81 9.64 -4.92
C MET A 183 0.12 8.65 -5.86
N SER A 184 0.84 8.13 -6.84
CA SER A 184 0.30 7.07 -7.68
C SER A 184 0.31 5.72 -6.95
N SER A 185 -0.65 4.85 -7.26
CA SER A 185 -0.84 3.55 -6.61
C SER A 185 0.42 2.66 -6.60
N TYR A 186 1.29 2.78 -7.60
CA TYR A 186 2.53 1.99 -7.67
C TYR A 186 3.57 2.37 -6.60
N LEU A 187 3.43 3.53 -5.95
CA LEU A 187 4.27 4.00 -4.84
C LEU A 187 3.76 3.54 -3.47
N VAL A 188 2.54 3.01 -3.41
CA VAL A 188 1.94 2.46 -2.19
C VAL A 188 2.68 1.20 -1.79
N GLY A 189 3.18 1.18 -0.57
CA GLY A 189 3.94 0.05 -0.07
C GLY A 189 4.08 -0.01 1.43
N PHE A 190 4.40 -1.20 1.89
CA PHE A 190 4.82 -1.47 3.25
C PHE A 190 6.01 -2.45 3.29
N ALA A 191 6.73 -2.38 4.39
CA ALA A 191 7.75 -3.33 4.80
C ALA A 191 7.47 -3.74 6.26
N ILE A 192 7.60 -5.03 6.55
CA ILE A 192 7.37 -5.61 7.88
C ILE A 192 8.55 -6.53 8.20
N GLY A 193 9.13 -6.34 9.37
CA GLY A 193 10.26 -7.13 9.83
C GLY A 193 10.71 -6.76 11.23
N ASN A 194 11.69 -7.49 11.75
CA ASN A 194 12.40 -7.08 12.96
C ASN A 194 13.42 -5.99 12.58
N PHE A 195 13.03 -4.74 12.81
CA PHE A 195 13.85 -3.57 12.49
C PHE A 195 13.93 -2.61 13.68
N ASP A 196 15.14 -2.17 13.99
CA ASP A 196 15.40 -0.95 14.73
C ASP A 196 15.53 0.23 13.75
N LYS A 197 15.61 1.46 14.27
CA LYS A 197 15.85 2.65 13.43
C LYS A 197 16.75 3.69 14.09
N GLN A 198 17.51 4.39 13.27
CA GLN A 198 18.14 5.67 13.60
C GLN A 198 17.30 6.80 13.01
N VAL A 199 17.11 7.88 13.77
CA VAL A 199 16.38 9.07 13.30
C VAL A 199 17.36 10.22 13.14
N LEU A 200 17.39 10.80 11.95
CA LEU A 200 18.08 12.04 11.62
C LEU A 200 17.03 13.11 11.26
N LYS A 201 17.50 14.34 11.07
CA LYS A 201 16.68 15.46 10.61
C LYS A 201 17.46 16.21 9.53
N SER A 202 16.85 16.45 8.37
CA SER A 202 17.45 17.27 7.31
C SER A 202 17.62 18.72 7.78
N THR A 203 18.41 19.49 7.04
CA THR A 203 18.56 20.94 7.27
C THR A 203 17.23 21.67 7.08
N SER A 204 16.38 21.23 6.14
CA SER A 204 15.02 21.72 5.92
C SER A 204 14.01 21.27 6.99
N GLY A 205 14.39 20.35 7.87
CA GLY A 205 13.61 19.90 9.02
C GLY A 205 12.79 18.62 8.81
N VAL A 206 12.95 17.96 7.66
CA VAL A 206 12.32 16.66 7.33
C VAL A 206 12.90 15.56 8.22
N PRO A 207 12.06 14.78 8.92
CA PRO A 207 12.51 13.58 9.64
C PRO A 207 12.98 12.49 8.66
N ILE A 208 14.17 11.95 8.92
CA ILE A 208 14.79 10.87 8.13
C ILE A 208 14.90 9.64 9.06
N GLU A 209 14.16 8.58 8.75
CA GLU A 209 14.15 7.32 9.50
C GLU A 209 14.93 6.23 8.74
N LEU A 210 16.02 5.77 9.32
CA LEU A 210 16.95 4.81 8.71
C LEU A 210 16.86 3.50 9.46
N TYR A 211 16.15 2.55 8.86
CA TYR A 211 15.87 1.26 9.46
C TYR A 211 17.02 0.29 9.25
N PHE A 212 17.20 -0.66 10.18
CA PHE A 212 18.20 -1.71 10.08
C PHE A 212 17.78 -2.93 10.91
N LYS A 213 18.33 -4.10 10.57
CA LYS A 213 18.12 -5.29 11.40
C LYS A 213 18.96 -5.16 12.66
N PRO A 214 18.47 -5.50 13.87
CA PRO A 214 19.25 -5.33 15.11
C PRO A 214 20.65 -5.97 15.07
N LYS A 215 20.78 -7.13 14.42
CA LYS A 215 22.06 -7.85 14.21
C LYS A 215 23.09 -7.09 13.37
N ASP A 216 22.64 -6.12 12.58
CA ASP A 216 23.46 -5.32 11.66
C ASP A 216 23.71 -3.91 12.24
N SER A 217 23.45 -3.68 13.53
CA SER A 217 23.63 -2.39 14.22
C SER A 217 25.05 -1.80 14.06
N SER A 218 26.09 -2.64 14.06
CA SER A 218 27.47 -2.19 13.83
C SER A 218 27.75 -1.68 12.41
N LYS A 219 26.85 -1.93 11.46
CA LYS A 219 26.96 -1.51 10.05
C LYS A 219 26.16 -0.24 9.75
N VAL A 220 25.39 0.28 10.71
CA VAL A 220 24.50 1.43 10.51
C VAL A 220 25.30 2.65 10.07
N GLU A 221 26.38 2.97 10.77
CA GLU A 221 27.25 4.10 10.46
C GLU A 221 27.82 4.04 9.02
N PRO A 222 28.53 2.97 8.60
CA PRO A 222 29.07 2.93 7.24
C PRO A 222 27.98 2.85 6.15
N THR A 223 26.80 2.32 6.46
CA THR A 223 25.67 2.23 5.51
C THR A 223 25.01 3.59 5.29
N TYR A 224 24.87 4.40 6.34
CA TYR A 224 24.04 5.61 6.34
C TYR A 224 24.81 6.92 6.54
N ARG A 225 26.15 6.86 6.67
CA ARG A 225 27.05 7.98 6.96
C ARG A 225 26.68 9.28 6.24
N TYR A 226 26.36 9.19 4.95
CA TYR A 226 26.13 10.35 4.09
C TYR A 226 24.66 10.64 3.80
N THR A 227 23.70 9.90 4.38
CA THR A 227 22.28 10.05 4.01
C THR A 227 21.76 11.48 4.19
N GLN A 228 22.01 12.10 5.36
CA GLN A 228 21.60 13.50 5.58
C GLN A 228 22.32 14.46 4.63
N HIS A 229 23.62 14.27 4.43
CA HIS A 229 24.40 15.14 3.54
C HIS A 229 23.89 15.07 2.10
N ILE A 230 23.59 13.87 1.59
CA ILE A 230 23.02 13.66 0.25
C ILE A 230 21.62 14.28 0.16
N PHE A 231 20.79 14.08 1.19
CA PHE A 231 19.45 14.66 1.24
C PHE A 231 19.50 16.19 1.12
N ASP A 232 20.28 16.83 1.99
CA ASP A 232 20.43 18.29 2.04
C ASP A 232 21.09 18.83 0.76
N PHE A 233 22.06 18.09 0.20
CA PHE A 233 22.69 18.44 -1.08
C PHE A 233 21.68 18.44 -2.22
N LEU A 234 20.83 17.40 -2.34
CA LEU A 234 19.85 17.29 -3.42
C LEU A 234 18.79 18.40 -3.37
N GLU A 235 18.26 18.72 -2.18
CA GLU A 235 17.33 19.85 -2.02
C GLU A 235 17.97 21.18 -2.46
N LYS A 236 19.23 21.41 -2.06
CA LYS A 236 19.97 22.63 -2.40
C LYS A 236 20.30 22.71 -3.89
N GLU A 237 20.78 21.63 -4.48
CA GLU A 237 21.26 21.60 -5.86
C GLU A 237 20.09 21.72 -6.85
N ILE A 238 18.99 21.03 -6.59
CA ILE A 238 17.80 21.06 -7.44
C ILE A 238 16.96 22.33 -7.16
N GLY A 239 17.10 22.92 -5.98
CA GLY A 239 16.31 24.08 -5.54
C GLY A 239 14.85 23.74 -5.26
N VAL A 240 14.54 22.47 -5.01
CA VAL A 240 13.18 21.97 -4.77
C VAL A 240 13.15 21.28 -3.40
N PRO A 241 12.31 21.76 -2.45
CA PRO A 241 12.12 21.09 -1.17
C PRO A 241 11.56 19.68 -1.33
N TYR A 242 11.97 18.77 -0.44
CA TYR A 242 11.42 17.43 -0.37
C TYR A 242 9.91 17.50 -0.04
N PRO A 243 9.03 16.94 -0.88
CA PRO A 243 7.60 17.26 -0.82
C PRO A 243 6.82 16.43 0.22
N TRP A 244 7.44 15.42 0.84
CA TRP A 244 6.76 14.47 1.72
C TRP A 244 7.04 14.73 3.20
N GLN A 245 6.12 14.31 4.08
CA GLN A 245 6.18 14.56 5.53
C GLN A 245 7.39 13.92 6.23
N ASN A 246 7.95 12.84 5.66
CA ASN A 246 9.11 12.13 6.17
C ASN A 246 9.82 11.35 5.06
N TYR A 247 11.06 10.98 5.32
CA TYR A 247 11.84 10.07 4.51
C TYR A 247 12.11 8.80 5.32
N LYS A 248 11.85 7.63 4.74
CA LYS A 248 12.13 6.34 5.37
C LYS A 248 12.93 5.48 4.43
N GLN A 249 14.04 4.93 4.92
CA GLN A 249 14.87 4.00 4.17
C GLN A 249 14.96 2.68 4.92
N VAL A 250 14.65 1.59 4.20
CA VAL A 250 14.72 0.22 4.72
C VAL A 250 15.64 -0.59 3.79
N PRO A 251 16.70 -1.22 4.30
CA PRO A 251 17.71 -1.93 3.50
C PRO A 251 17.36 -3.39 3.25
#